data_AF-A0A6H9YL58-F1
#
_entry.id   AF-A0A6H9YL58-F1
#
_cell.length_a   1.000
_cell.length_b   1.000
_cell.length_c   1.000
_cell.angle_alpha   90.00
_cell.angle_beta   90.00
_cell.angle_gamma   90.00
#
_symmetry.space_group_name_H-M   'P 1'
#
loop_
_entity.id
_entity.type
_entity.pdbx_description
1 polymer ?
#
loop_
_entity_poly.entity_id
_entity_poly.type
_entity_poly.pdbx_seq_one_letter_code
_entity_poly.pdbx_strand_id
1 'polypeptide(L)'
;MSIGISIIALTFSLLVFFHSRWVNKRDILMRLHDEFLTRDKQVGRRLIYEMAEQQRSIDDLSFEEHVLINNTLASLNLLGIYYHRRYVRRADVLELWAMPLARIITAAQPFLEHRDRHQQAPIWPHLRSMCQDAERYVQRQQLEFRRPGAQS
;
A
#
# COMPACT_ATOMS: atom_id res chain seq x y z
N MET A 1 10.41 37.42 -33.24
CA MET A 1 9.07 37.19 -32.65
C MET A 1 8.68 35.70 -32.59
N SER A 2 8.89 34.92 -33.65
CA SER A 2 8.57 33.47 -33.65
C SER A 2 9.25 32.66 -32.53
N ILE A 3 10.55 32.87 -32.27
CA ILE A 3 11.30 32.16 -31.22
C ILE A 3 10.67 32.35 -29.82
N GLY A 4 10.23 33.57 -29.50
CA GLY A 4 9.61 33.86 -28.19
C GLY A 4 8.27 33.14 -28.01
N ILE A 5 7.47 33.07 -29.06
CA ILE A 5 6.19 32.34 -29.06
C ILE A 5 6.44 30.84 -28.87
N SER A 6 7.44 30.28 -29.55
CA SER A 6 7.81 28.86 -29.42
C SER A 6 8.30 28.51 -28.00
N ILE A 7 9.08 29.38 -27.36
CA ILE A 7 9.55 29.16 -25.97
C ILE A 7 8.37 29.16 -24.99
N ILE A 8 7.43 30.10 -25.14
CA ILE A 8 6.23 30.18 -24.29
C ILE A 8 5.37 28.93 -24.48
N ALA A 9 5.11 28.53 -25.73
CA ALA A 9 4.34 27.33 -26.04
C ALA A 9 5.00 26.07 -25.43
N LEU A 10 6.31 25.91 -25.59
CA LEU A 10 7.05 24.78 -25.03
C LEU A 10 6.95 24.74 -23.49
N THR A 11 7.09 25.90 -22.85
CA THR A 11 6.98 26.02 -21.39
C THR A 11 5.59 25.62 -20.92
N PHE A 12 4.55 26.11 -21.61
CA PHE A 12 3.17 25.75 -21.31
C PHE A 12 2.92 24.25 -21.50
N SER A 13 3.40 23.65 -22.59
CA SER A 13 3.29 22.21 -22.85
C SER A 13 3.96 21.38 -21.76
N LEU A 14 5.15 21.78 -21.30
CA LEU A 14 5.84 21.11 -20.21
C LEU A 14 5.05 21.21 -18.91
N LEU A 15 4.55 22.39 -18.55
CA LEU A 15 3.73 22.59 -17.35
C LEU A 15 2.47 21.72 -17.36
N VAL A 16 1.73 21.72 -18.48
CA VAL A 16 0.54 20.88 -18.66
C VAL A 16 0.89 19.40 -18.55
N PHE A 17 2.00 18.96 -19.15
CA PHE A 17 2.46 17.58 -19.07
C PHE A 17 2.78 17.16 -17.63
N PHE A 18 3.51 17.99 -16.88
CA PHE A 18 3.82 17.71 -15.47
C PHE A 18 2.56 17.69 -14.60
N HIS A 19 1.66 18.65 -14.80
CA HIS A 19 0.37 18.70 -14.09
C HIS A 19 -0.48 17.46 -14.39
N SER A 20 -0.62 17.09 -15.67
CA SER A 20 -1.36 15.90 -16.09
C SER A 20 -0.79 14.63 -15.47
N ARG A 21 0.54 14.46 -15.44
CA ARG A 21 1.17 13.32 -14.76
C ARG A 21 0.86 13.29 -13.27
N TRP A 22 0.84 14.44 -12.59
CA TRP A 22 0.50 14.50 -11.17
C TRP A 22 -0.96 14.12 -10.92
N VAL A 23 -1.90 14.69 -11.69
CA VAL A 23 -3.33 14.37 -11.60
C VAL A 23 -3.59 12.89 -11.87
N ASN A 24 -2.97 12.31 -12.91
CA ASN A 24 -3.13 10.90 -13.24
C ASN A 24 -2.69 9.97 -12.11
N LYS A 25 -1.58 10.29 -11.43
CA LYS A 25 -1.12 9.50 -10.27
C LYS A 25 -2.10 9.56 -9.11
N ARG A 26 -2.70 10.72 -8.87
CA ARG A 26 -3.71 10.92 -7.81
C ARG A 26 -4.98 10.15 -8.14
N ASP A 27 -5.45 10.21 -9.38
CA ASP A 27 -6.64 9.48 -9.84
C ASP A 27 -6.46 7.97 -9.69
N ILE A 28 -5.29 7.43 -10.10
CA ILE A 28 -4.98 6.00 -9.89
C ILE A 28 -5.02 5.64 -8.40
N LEU A 29 -4.43 6.47 -7.52
CA LEU A 29 -4.44 6.20 -6.08
C LEU A 29 -5.86 6.23 -5.52
N MET A 30 -6.71 7.17 -5.94
CA MET A 30 -8.11 7.24 -5.51
C MET A 30 -8.90 6.01 -5.93
N ARG A 31 -8.77 5.57 -7.19
CA ARG A 31 -9.44 4.34 -7.66
C ARG A 31 -9.00 3.11 -6.89
N LEU A 32 -7.71 2.99 -6.57
CA LEU A 32 -7.20 1.91 -5.73
C LEU A 32 -7.72 2.00 -4.30
N HIS A 33 -7.82 3.22 -3.75
CA HIS A 33 -8.39 3.44 -2.43
C HIS A 33 -9.85 3.00 -2.37
N ASP A 34 -10.67 3.42 -3.33
CA ASP A 34 -12.08 3.04 -3.43
C ASP A 34 -12.25 1.52 -3.55
N GLU A 35 -11.42 0.86 -4.38
CA GLU A 35 -11.37 -0.59 -4.50
C GLU A 35 -11.07 -1.28 -3.16
N PHE A 36 -10.15 -0.73 -2.35
CA PHE A 36 -9.83 -1.28 -1.03
C PHE A 36 -10.90 -1.00 0.03
N LEU A 37 -11.84 -0.11 -0.24
CA LEU A 37 -13.00 0.14 0.61
C LEU A 37 -14.20 -0.74 0.26
N THR A 38 -14.12 -1.56 -0.79
CA THR A 38 -15.17 -2.55 -1.08
C THR A 38 -15.36 -3.53 0.09
N ARG A 39 -16.59 -4.04 0.26
CA ARG A 39 -16.96 -4.91 1.38
C ARG A 39 -16.04 -6.11 1.50
N ASP A 40 -15.73 -6.78 0.40
CA ASP A 40 -14.91 -8.00 0.40
C ASP A 40 -13.50 -7.74 0.92
N LYS A 41 -12.90 -6.59 0.59
CA LYS A 41 -11.58 -6.18 1.09
C LYS A 41 -11.63 -5.81 2.56
N GLN A 42 -12.70 -5.15 3.00
CA GLN A 42 -12.88 -4.85 4.42
C GLN A 42 -13.06 -6.13 5.25
N VAL A 43 -13.89 -7.07 4.78
CA VAL A 43 -14.11 -8.36 5.42
C VAL A 43 -12.82 -9.18 5.43
N GLY A 44 -12.10 -9.27 4.32
CA GLY A 44 -10.82 -9.99 4.27
C GLY A 44 -9.76 -9.40 5.21
N ARG A 45 -9.68 -8.06 5.35
CA ARG A 45 -8.82 -7.43 6.37
C ARG A 45 -9.24 -7.81 7.79
N ARG A 46 -10.55 -7.79 8.07
CA ARG A 46 -11.09 -8.20 9.37
C ARG A 46 -10.73 -9.65 9.68
N LEU A 47 -10.92 -10.57 8.74
CA LEU A 47 -10.57 -11.98 8.88
C LEU A 47 -9.07 -12.19 9.15
N ILE A 48 -8.19 -11.42 8.50
CA ILE A 48 -6.74 -11.46 8.77
C ILE A 48 -6.46 -11.12 10.24
N TYR A 49 -7.10 -10.07 10.77
CA TYR A 49 -6.91 -9.67 12.17
C TYR A 49 -7.53 -10.67 13.14
N GLU A 50 -8.75 -11.16 12.88
CA GLU A 50 -9.41 -12.15 13.72
C GLU A 50 -8.61 -13.46 13.78
N MET A 51 -8.08 -13.93 12.64
CA MET A 51 -7.21 -15.10 12.58
C MET A 51 -5.95 -14.90 13.44
N ALA A 52 -5.31 -13.73 13.38
CA ALA A 52 -4.13 -13.42 14.18
C ALA A 52 -4.44 -13.30 15.68
N GLU A 53 -5.57 -12.67 16.04
CA GLU A 53 -6.02 -12.50 17.43
C GLU A 53 -6.39 -13.84 18.08
N GLN A 54 -7.08 -14.71 17.34
CA GLN A 54 -7.51 -16.03 17.81
C GLN A 54 -6.43 -17.10 17.66
N GLN A 55 -5.28 -16.76 17.06
CA GLN A 55 -4.23 -17.73 16.70
C GLN A 55 -4.77 -18.92 15.90
N ARG A 56 -5.78 -18.68 15.05
CA ARG A 56 -6.47 -19.71 14.27
C ARG A 56 -5.54 -20.26 13.19
N SER A 57 -5.52 -21.57 13.00
CA SER A 57 -4.73 -22.18 11.92
C SER A 57 -5.31 -21.81 10.55
N ILE A 58 -4.44 -21.72 9.55
CA ILE A 58 -4.86 -21.52 8.15
C ILE A 58 -5.70 -22.70 7.67
N ASP A 59 -5.41 -23.90 8.16
CA ASP A 59 -6.13 -25.13 7.81
C ASP A 59 -7.57 -25.16 8.38
N ASP A 60 -7.85 -24.34 9.39
CA ASP A 60 -9.19 -24.22 9.98
C ASP A 60 -10.07 -23.22 9.24
N LEU A 61 -9.53 -22.47 8.28
CA LEU A 61 -10.28 -21.50 7.49
C LEU A 61 -11.24 -22.20 6.53
N SER A 62 -12.47 -21.70 6.45
CA SER A 62 -13.37 -22.09 5.37
C SER A 62 -12.80 -21.63 4.03
N PHE A 63 -13.25 -22.28 2.95
CA PHE A 63 -12.83 -21.92 1.59
C PHE A 63 -13.11 -20.43 1.28
N GLU A 64 -14.27 -19.92 1.69
CA GLU A 64 -14.66 -18.53 1.47
C GLU A 64 -13.75 -17.55 2.23
N GLU A 65 -13.46 -17.83 3.51
CA GLU A 65 -12.52 -17.01 4.30
C GLU A 65 -11.14 -16.98 3.65
N HIS A 66 -10.63 -18.14 3.23
CA HIS A 66 -9.34 -18.24 2.56
C HIS A 66 -9.32 -17.41 1.26
N VAL A 67 -10.38 -17.45 0.46
CA VAL A 67 -10.50 -16.64 -0.77
C VAL A 67 -10.50 -15.14 -0.45
N LEU A 68 -11.26 -14.70 0.56
CA LEU A 68 -11.33 -13.29 0.94
C LEU A 68 -10.00 -12.75 1.45
N ILE A 69 -9.29 -13.52 2.29
CA ILE A 69 -7.94 -13.19 2.77
C ILE A 69 -6.97 -13.10 1.60
N ASN A 70 -6.92 -14.13 0.75
CA ASN A 70 -6.05 -14.17 -0.42
C ASN A 70 -6.30 -12.98 -1.36
N ASN A 71 -7.57 -12.71 -1.66
CA ASN A 71 -7.96 -11.60 -2.54
C ASN A 71 -7.58 -10.24 -1.94
N THR A 72 -7.68 -10.09 -0.61
CA THR A 72 -7.25 -8.87 0.08
C THR A 72 -5.75 -8.65 -0.02
N LEU A 73 -4.94 -9.67 0.26
CA LEU A 73 -3.48 -9.58 0.19
C LEU A 73 -2.98 -9.41 -1.25
N ALA A 74 -3.61 -10.07 -2.23
CA ALA A 74 -3.32 -9.89 -3.65
C ALA A 74 -3.55 -8.44 -4.11
N SER A 75 -4.65 -7.82 -3.67
CA SER A 75 -4.96 -6.41 -3.93
C SER A 75 -3.96 -5.45 -3.29
N LEU A 76 -3.51 -5.73 -2.06
CA LEU A 76 -2.45 -4.94 -1.44
C LEU A 76 -1.09 -5.14 -2.14
N ASN A 77 -0.81 -6.33 -2.66
CA ASN A 77 0.36 -6.56 -3.49
C ASN A 77 0.29 -5.77 -4.80
N LEU A 78 -0.90 -5.62 -5.41
CA LEU A 78 -1.09 -4.76 -6.57
C LEU A 78 -0.76 -3.29 -6.24
N LEU A 79 -1.21 -2.78 -5.09
CA LEU A 79 -0.76 -1.47 -4.60
C LEU A 79 0.76 -1.40 -4.49
N GLY A 80 1.39 -2.44 -3.93
CA GLY A 80 2.84 -2.58 -3.84
C GLY A 80 3.53 -2.46 -5.19
N ILE A 81 3.00 -3.10 -6.24
CA ILE A 81 3.54 -2.99 -7.61
C ILE A 81 3.49 -1.53 -8.08
N TYR A 82 2.35 -0.86 -7.90
CA TYR A 82 2.13 0.52 -8.34
C TYR A 82 3.01 1.51 -7.56
N TYR A 83 3.18 1.27 -6.27
CA TYR A 83 4.06 1.99 -5.36
C TYR A 83 5.53 1.89 -5.81
N HIS A 84 6.01 0.67 -6.09
CA HIS A 84 7.40 0.43 -6.47
C HIS A 84 7.71 0.99 -7.86
N ARG A 85 6.79 0.82 -8.82
CA ARG A 85 6.89 1.36 -10.19
C ARG A 85 6.62 2.87 -10.29
N ARG A 86 6.32 3.55 -9.18
CA ARG A 86 6.04 5.01 -9.12
C ARG A 86 4.85 5.44 -9.97
N TYR A 87 3.89 4.53 -10.22
CA TYR A 87 2.60 4.83 -10.84
C TYR A 87 1.67 5.58 -9.88
N VAL A 88 1.90 5.42 -8.57
CA VAL A 88 1.37 6.29 -7.53
C VAL A 88 2.54 7.01 -6.82
N ARG A 89 2.25 8.12 -6.16
CA ARG A 89 3.27 8.83 -5.35
C ARG A 89 3.47 8.08 -4.05
N ARG A 90 4.73 7.74 -3.74
CA ARG A 90 5.07 6.95 -2.55
C ARG A 90 4.70 7.67 -1.24
N ALA A 91 4.91 8.99 -1.20
CA ALA A 91 4.55 9.82 -0.05
C ALA A 91 3.04 9.70 0.24
N ASP A 92 2.21 9.95 -0.76
CA ASP A 92 0.75 9.88 -0.65
C ASP A 92 0.28 8.48 -0.20
N VAL A 93 0.87 7.40 -0.71
CA VAL A 93 0.55 6.04 -0.24
C VAL A 93 0.91 5.85 1.24
N LEU A 94 2.11 6.25 1.66
CA LEU A 94 2.54 6.09 3.05
C LEU A 94 1.73 6.96 4.01
N GLU A 95 1.42 8.19 3.61
CA GLU A 95 0.58 9.10 4.38
C GLU A 95 -0.80 8.51 4.67
N LEU A 96 -1.45 7.92 3.65
CA LEU A 96 -2.79 7.34 3.81
C LEU A 96 -2.78 5.93 4.42
N TRP A 97 -1.79 5.09 4.08
CA TRP A 97 -1.87 3.65 4.30
C TRP A 97 -0.75 3.06 5.17
N ALA A 98 0.24 3.84 5.64
CA ALA A 98 1.36 3.24 6.36
C ALA A 98 0.93 2.46 7.62
N MET A 99 0.04 3.02 8.44
CA MET A 99 -0.42 2.36 9.66
C MET A 99 -1.21 1.05 9.36
N PRO A 100 -2.24 1.05 8.48
CA PRO A 100 -2.88 -0.20 8.06
C PRO A 100 -1.91 -1.24 7.47
N LEU A 101 -0.94 -0.82 6.64
CA LEU A 101 0.02 -1.72 6.01
C LEU A 101 1.00 -2.34 7.00
N ALA A 102 1.50 -1.56 7.97
CA ALA A 102 2.39 -2.05 9.02
C ALA A 102 1.67 -3.02 9.97
N ARG A 103 0.38 -2.81 10.25
CA ARG A 103 -0.38 -3.72 11.11
C ARG A 103 -0.77 -5.01 10.39
N ILE A 104 -1.20 -4.90 9.13
CA ILE A 104 -1.73 -6.06 8.41
C ILE A 104 -0.64 -7.05 8.04
N ILE A 105 0.60 -6.60 7.76
CA ILE A 105 1.68 -7.52 7.40
C ILE A 105 2.01 -8.47 8.57
N THR A 106 2.02 -7.93 9.79
CA THR A 106 2.23 -8.70 11.02
C THR A 106 1.10 -9.70 11.24
N ALA A 107 -0.16 -9.27 11.09
CA ALA A 107 -1.31 -10.15 11.26
C ALA A 107 -1.42 -11.22 10.15
N ALA A 108 -1.02 -10.90 8.93
CA ALA A 108 -1.06 -11.81 7.79
C ALA A 108 0.10 -12.82 7.77
N GLN A 109 1.10 -12.67 8.65
CA GLN A 109 2.33 -13.46 8.63
C GLN A 109 2.08 -14.98 8.62
N PRO A 110 1.18 -15.57 9.44
CA PRO A 110 0.90 -17.01 9.39
C PRO A 110 0.37 -17.48 8.02
N PHE A 111 -0.49 -16.67 7.40
CA PHE A 111 -1.05 -16.98 6.07
C PHE A 111 0.02 -16.89 4.98
N LEU A 112 0.88 -15.87 5.07
CA LEU A 112 1.99 -15.67 4.16
C LEU A 112 3.01 -16.82 4.24
N GLU A 113 3.38 -17.23 5.46
CA GLU A 113 4.29 -18.35 5.69
C GLU A 113 3.71 -19.68 5.19
N HIS A 114 2.43 -19.94 5.46
CA HIS A 114 1.75 -21.13 4.94
C HIS A 114 1.85 -21.19 3.40
N ARG A 115 1.65 -20.06 2.71
CA ARG A 115 1.77 -20.00 1.24
C ARG A 115 3.20 -20.13 0.74
N ASP A 116 4.16 -19.54 1.44
CA ASP A 116 5.58 -19.60 1.06
C ASP A 116 6.13 -21.03 1.10
N ARG A 117 5.65 -21.89 2.02
CA ARG A 117 6.08 -23.31 2.11
C ARG A 117 5.87 -24.11 0.82
N HIS A 118 4.92 -23.70 -0.01
CA HIS A 118 4.59 -24.38 -1.26
C HIS A 118 5.23 -23.70 -2.50
N GLN A 119 6.09 -22.70 -2.31
CA GLN A 119 6.71 -21.94 -3.39
C GLN A 119 8.24 -21.90 -3.26
N GLN A 120 8.93 -21.75 -4.39
CA GLN A 120 10.39 -21.61 -4.42
C GLN A 120 10.86 -20.20 -4.01
N ALA A 121 9.97 -19.21 -4.01
CA ALA A 121 10.27 -17.83 -3.67
C ALA A 121 9.11 -17.23 -2.84
N PRO A 122 9.38 -16.19 -2.02
CA PRO A 122 8.35 -15.55 -1.21
C PRO A 122 7.22 -14.99 -2.06
N ILE A 123 5.98 -15.29 -1.68
CA ILE A 123 4.82 -14.73 -2.35
C ILE A 123 4.70 -13.23 -2.07
N TRP A 124 4.22 -12.49 -3.07
CA TRP A 124 3.91 -11.06 -2.99
C TRP A 124 5.07 -10.20 -2.47
N PRO A 125 6.24 -10.23 -3.13
CA PRO A 125 7.42 -9.49 -2.67
C PRO A 125 7.18 -7.97 -2.63
N HIS A 126 6.32 -7.45 -3.51
CA HIS A 126 5.99 -6.02 -3.56
C HIS A 126 5.15 -5.57 -2.37
N LEU A 127 4.22 -6.40 -1.90
CA LEU A 127 3.50 -6.18 -0.64
C LEU A 127 4.49 -6.07 0.52
N ARG A 128 5.34 -7.08 0.69
CA ARG A 128 6.29 -7.17 1.81
C ARG A 128 7.24 -5.96 1.84
N SER A 129 7.84 -5.63 0.69
CA SER A 129 8.73 -4.48 0.58
C SER A 129 8.01 -3.15 0.85
N MET A 130 6.78 -2.98 0.37
CA MET A 130 5.97 -1.78 0.67
C MET A 130 5.61 -1.70 2.17
N CYS A 131 5.28 -2.82 2.81
CA CYS A 131 4.99 -2.86 4.24
C CYS A 131 6.23 -2.54 5.09
N GLN A 132 7.43 -2.97 4.68
CA GLN A 132 8.69 -2.55 5.33
C GLN A 132 8.95 -1.05 5.21
N ASP A 133 8.58 -0.43 4.09
CA ASP A 133 8.62 1.04 3.95
C ASP A 133 7.59 1.71 4.88
N ALA A 134 6.41 1.12 5.02
CA ALA A 134 5.34 1.58 5.91
C ALA A 134 5.73 1.50 7.40
N GLU A 135 6.31 0.40 7.85
CA GLU A 135 6.83 0.25 9.22
C GLU A 135 7.86 1.33 9.54
N ARG A 136 8.84 1.55 8.63
CA ARG A 136 9.85 2.62 8.77
C ARG A 136 9.23 4.02 8.75
N TYR A 137 8.13 4.22 8.04
CA TYR A 137 7.41 5.49 8.04
C TYR A 137 6.72 5.73 9.39
N VAL A 138 5.99 4.73 9.91
CA VAL A 138 5.30 4.82 11.21
C VAL A 138 6.30 5.02 12.35
N GLN A 139 7.41 4.27 12.37
CA GLN A 139 8.46 4.43 13.38
C GLN A 139 9.03 5.86 13.40
N ARG A 140 9.27 6.45 12.23
CA ARG A 140 9.75 7.85 12.12
C ARG A 140 8.72 8.84 12.66
N GLN A 141 7.45 8.71 12.27
CA GLN A 141 6.40 9.59 12.78
C GLN A 141 6.17 9.44 14.29
N GLN A 142 6.28 8.24 14.85
CA GLN A 142 6.19 8.04 16.30
C GLN A 142 7.36 8.69 17.04
N LEU A 143 8.57 8.66 16.48
CA LEU A 143 9.73 9.39 17.03
C LEU A 143 9.52 10.91 16.98
N GLU A 144 8.90 11.43 15.93
CA GLU A 144 8.53 12.85 15.83
C GLU A 144 7.45 13.23 16.85
N PHE A 145 6.41 12.41 16.99
CA PHE A 145 5.34 12.63 17.98
C PHE A 145 5.82 12.51 19.43
N ARG A 146 6.88 11.74 19.70
CA ARG A 146 7.52 11.61 21.03
C ARG A 146 8.45 12.79 21.37
N ARG A 147 8.70 13.72 20.44
CA ARG A 147 9.51 14.94 20.68
C ARG A 147 8.72 16.23 21.04
N PRO A 148 7.69 16.25 21.91
CA PRO A 148 7.23 17.48 22.53
C PRO A 148 7.80 17.56 23.96
N GLY A 149 9.01 18.10 24.09
CA GLY A 149 9.62 18.39 25.40
C GLY A 149 10.60 17.33 25.92
N ALA A 150 11.76 17.21 25.27
CA ALA A 150 12.96 16.89 26.04
C ALA A 150 13.15 18.07 27.03
N GLN A 151 12.63 17.87 28.25
CA GLN A 151 12.73 18.79 29.36
C GLN A 151 14.21 19.05 29.64
N SER A 152 14.61 20.31 29.49
CA SER A 152 15.77 20.92 30.14
C SER A 152 15.31 21.68 31.36
#